data_AF-A0A7S1UE63-F1
#
_entry.id   AF-A0A7S1UE63-F1
#
_cell.length_a   1.000
_cell.length_b   1.000
_cell.length_c   1.000
_cell.angle_alpha   90.00
_cell.angle_beta   90.00
_cell.angle_gamma   90.00
#
_symmetry.space_group_name_H-M   'P 1'
#
loop_
_entity.id
_entity.type
_entity.pdbx_description
1 polymer ?
#
loop_
_entity_poly.entity_id
_entity_poly.type
_entity_poly.pdbx_seq_one_letter_code
_entity_poly.pdbx_strand_id
1 'polypeptide(L)'
;QRYRRWRRANPSPNPNPNAARIELFGGPFWGQSKWLGGELGGDGMIYAVPGDAEQVLMVAPGPNPTARLIGPSYPGKNKWLRGLRARDGNVYCIPCCADDILKVDLSGGAPRVSTFGGPYEGKWLWHGAVLSPVNGCIYCMPCNALRVLKIDPATDAATLIGPVFEGRQKWYGGLLGGNDGRIYGIPQNATGALIIDPRTDEVYTKGSLPEGGWKWHGGVVGHDGNIYGVPNHADSVLKIDTARGGEASLGLGLSLSRTLALTLSLGLRNPSLSLSLSLSLSLTLRYRHSAGRSWATTSATLTASTSTSALWWVTTVPFGACRAMRRRSSRSCQPRKKLGSWAQASGTARISGRTDFWERTIASMGSRYGRTP
;
A
#
# COMPACT_ATOMS: atom_id res chain seq x y z
N GLN A 1 -10.29 -32.95 -36.68
CA GLN A 1 -9.80 -33.14 -38.07
C GLN A 1 -9.01 -31.90 -38.51
N ARG A 2 -7.91 -32.14 -39.25
CA ARG A 2 -6.98 -31.19 -39.93
C ARG A 2 -6.08 -30.30 -39.05
N TYR A 3 -5.00 -30.88 -38.53
CA TYR A 3 -3.80 -30.10 -38.18
C TYR A 3 -2.89 -30.02 -39.41
N ARG A 4 -2.61 -28.79 -39.86
CA ARG A 4 -1.70 -28.50 -40.98
C ARG A 4 -0.30 -29.04 -40.66
N ARG A 5 0.25 -29.86 -41.56
CA ARG A 5 1.66 -30.26 -41.56
C ARG A 5 2.48 -28.99 -41.81
N TRP A 6 3.17 -28.47 -40.79
CA TRP A 6 4.08 -27.34 -40.96
C TRP A 6 5.25 -27.80 -41.85
N ARG A 7 5.35 -27.25 -43.07
CA ARG A 7 6.53 -27.43 -43.91
C ARG A 7 7.69 -26.68 -43.24
N ARG A 8 8.80 -27.37 -42.97
CA ARG A 8 10.05 -26.71 -42.58
C ARG A 8 10.45 -25.77 -43.71
N ALA A 9 10.69 -24.50 -43.41
CA ALA A 9 11.32 -23.59 -44.36
C ALA A 9 12.76 -24.08 -44.62
N ASN A 10 13.21 -24.01 -45.88
CA ASN A 10 14.60 -24.32 -46.19
C ASN A 10 15.50 -23.23 -45.56
N PRO A 11 16.56 -23.60 -44.83
CA PRO A 11 17.48 -22.63 -44.26
C PRO A 11 18.20 -21.83 -45.36
N SER A 12 18.50 -20.56 -45.05
CA SER A 12 19.30 -19.69 -45.93
C SER A 12 20.67 -20.32 -46.22
N PRO A 13 21.18 -20.26 -47.46
CA PRO A 13 22.47 -20.87 -47.84
C PRO A 13 23.69 -20.20 -47.19
N ASN A 14 23.52 -19.08 -46.47
CA ASN A 14 24.59 -18.44 -45.70
C ASN A 14 24.02 -17.88 -44.37
N PRO A 15 23.89 -18.71 -43.32
CA PRO A 15 23.39 -18.23 -42.04
C PRO A 15 24.48 -17.40 -41.35
N ASN A 16 24.23 -16.10 -41.19
CA ASN A 16 25.05 -15.25 -40.33
C ASN A 16 25.16 -15.93 -38.95
N PRO A 17 26.38 -16.25 -38.45
CA PRO A 17 26.55 -16.93 -37.17
C PRO A 17 26.03 -16.10 -35.99
N ASN A 18 25.93 -14.78 -36.15
CA ASN A 18 25.38 -13.86 -35.17
C ASN A 18 23.88 -13.60 -35.35
N ALA A 19 23.23 -14.22 -36.33
CA ALA A 19 21.77 -14.10 -36.48
C ALA A 19 21.06 -15.01 -35.49
N ALA A 20 19.91 -14.53 -34.98
CA ALA A 20 19.01 -15.34 -34.19
C ALA A 20 18.58 -16.59 -34.99
N ARG A 21 18.68 -17.77 -34.36
CA ARG A 21 18.25 -19.04 -34.93
C ARG A 21 17.00 -19.52 -34.22
N ILE A 22 16.07 -20.10 -34.97
CA ILE A 22 14.82 -20.65 -34.46
C ILE A 22 14.79 -22.13 -34.83
N GLU A 23 14.67 -22.99 -33.82
CA GLU A 23 14.58 -24.43 -33.99
C GLU A 23 13.49 -25.04 -33.09
N LEU A 24 13.00 -26.21 -33.48
CA LEU A 24 12.06 -27.01 -32.69
C LEU A 24 12.73 -28.33 -32.31
N PHE A 25 12.67 -28.70 -31.03
CA PHE A 25 13.26 -29.92 -30.49
C PHE A 25 12.37 -30.55 -29.40
N GLY A 26 12.75 -31.75 -28.93
CA GLY A 26 12.18 -32.37 -27.72
C GLY A 26 10.80 -33.02 -27.85
N GLY A 27 10.06 -32.80 -28.94
CA GLY A 27 8.70 -33.32 -29.13
C GLY A 27 8.59 -34.67 -29.87
N PRO A 28 7.36 -35.12 -30.19
CA PRO A 28 6.11 -34.37 -30.02
C PRO A 28 5.52 -34.46 -28.61
N PHE A 29 5.08 -33.31 -28.08
CA PHE A 29 4.26 -33.22 -26.87
C PHE A 29 2.83 -32.81 -27.25
N TRP A 30 1.87 -33.74 -27.18
CA TRP A 30 0.49 -33.49 -27.61
C TRP A 30 -0.37 -32.84 -26.52
N GLY A 31 -1.34 -32.01 -26.92
CA GLY A 31 -2.27 -31.32 -26.01
C GLY A 31 -2.13 -29.79 -26.03
N GLN A 32 -3.11 -29.12 -25.42
CA GLN A 32 -3.22 -27.66 -25.28
C GLN A 32 -2.97 -27.23 -23.83
N SER A 33 -2.61 -25.96 -23.60
CA SER A 33 -2.38 -25.38 -22.25
C SER A 33 -1.45 -26.20 -21.34
N LYS A 34 -0.53 -26.96 -21.95
CA LYS A 34 0.27 -27.99 -21.27
C LYS A 34 1.07 -27.43 -20.10
N TRP A 35 1.92 -26.45 -20.39
CA TRP A 35 2.76 -25.80 -19.39
C TRP A 35 2.50 -24.31 -19.39
N LEU A 36 2.16 -23.75 -18.22
CA LEU A 36 1.71 -22.37 -18.02
C LEU A 36 2.77 -21.51 -17.36
N GLY A 37 3.98 -21.63 -17.88
CA GLY A 37 5.19 -20.96 -17.39
C GLY A 37 6.40 -21.89 -17.49
N GLY A 38 7.57 -21.31 -17.33
CA GLY A 38 8.80 -22.03 -17.16
C GLY A 38 9.78 -21.18 -16.38
N GLU A 39 10.69 -21.83 -15.67
CA GLU A 39 11.67 -21.15 -14.84
C GLU A 39 13.02 -21.86 -14.92
N LEU A 40 14.10 -21.08 -14.92
CA LEU A 40 15.45 -21.61 -14.86
C LEU A 40 15.75 -22.08 -13.44
N GLY A 41 16.10 -23.34 -13.26
CA GLY A 41 16.54 -23.89 -11.98
C GLY A 41 17.96 -23.45 -11.60
N GLY A 42 18.33 -23.74 -10.34
CA GLY A 42 19.67 -23.57 -9.80
C GLY A 42 20.76 -24.31 -10.58
N ASP A 43 20.39 -25.43 -11.20
CA ASP A 43 21.24 -26.31 -12.00
C ASP A 43 21.39 -25.87 -13.47
N GLY A 44 20.77 -24.75 -13.86
CA GLY A 44 20.80 -24.24 -15.24
C GLY A 44 19.83 -24.93 -16.20
N MET A 45 18.97 -25.82 -15.71
CA MET A 45 17.94 -26.48 -16.50
C MET A 45 16.64 -25.66 -16.46
N ILE A 46 15.80 -25.75 -17.48
CA ILE A 46 14.52 -25.05 -17.54
C ILE A 46 13.40 -26.02 -17.16
N TYR A 47 12.53 -25.62 -16.23
CA TYR A 47 11.41 -26.42 -15.75
C TYR A 47 10.09 -25.76 -16.15
N ALA A 48 9.37 -26.39 -17.08
CA ALA A 48 8.06 -25.93 -17.51
C ALA A 48 6.97 -26.41 -16.53
N VAL A 49 6.14 -25.47 -16.08
CA VAL A 49 5.18 -25.65 -15.00
C VAL A 49 3.90 -26.31 -15.50
N PRO A 50 3.51 -27.50 -15.01
CA PRO A 50 2.36 -28.24 -15.54
C PRO A 50 1.03 -27.54 -15.25
N GLY A 51 0.41 -26.98 -16.29
CA GLY A 51 -0.95 -26.48 -16.25
C GLY A 51 -1.94 -27.61 -16.48
N ASP A 52 -2.13 -27.98 -17.75
CA ASP A 52 -2.92 -29.14 -18.17
C ASP A 52 -2.08 -30.40 -18.40
N ALA A 53 -0.76 -30.26 -18.60
CA ALA A 53 0.13 -31.42 -18.63
C ALA A 53 0.19 -32.07 -17.25
N GLU A 54 0.35 -33.38 -17.21
CA GLU A 54 0.40 -34.11 -15.94
C GLU A 54 1.77 -34.06 -15.26
N GLN A 55 2.82 -33.72 -16.01
CA GLN A 55 4.20 -33.76 -15.51
C GLN A 55 4.94 -32.46 -15.84
N VAL A 56 5.95 -32.16 -15.02
CA VAL A 56 6.92 -31.10 -15.31
C VAL A 56 7.72 -31.47 -16.55
N LEU A 57 7.91 -30.53 -17.47
CA LEU A 57 8.85 -30.70 -18.58
C LEU A 57 10.19 -30.09 -18.19
N MET A 58 11.22 -30.93 -18.13
CA MET A 58 12.60 -30.48 -17.97
C MET A 58 13.22 -30.28 -19.35
N VAL A 59 13.79 -29.11 -19.58
CA VAL A 59 14.53 -28.75 -20.80
C VAL A 59 15.98 -28.47 -20.43
N ALA A 60 16.90 -29.21 -21.04
CA ALA A 60 18.32 -28.94 -20.93
C ALA A 60 18.75 -27.99 -22.05
N PRO A 61 19.06 -26.71 -21.74
CA PRO A 61 19.54 -25.78 -22.75
C PRO A 61 20.99 -26.11 -23.14
N GLY A 62 21.38 -25.73 -24.35
CA GLY A 62 22.75 -25.90 -24.85
C GLY A 62 22.77 -26.00 -26.37
N PRO A 63 23.95 -26.29 -26.96
CA PRO A 63 24.09 -26.46 -28.40
C PRO A 63 23.26 -27.63 -28.97
N ASN A 64 23.00 -28.64 -28.14
CA ASN A 64 22.16 -29.80 -28.45
C ASN A 64 21.08 -29.93 -27.38
N PRO A 65 20.00 -29.13 -27.46
CA PRO A 65 19.03 -29.06 -26.39
C PRO A 65 18.16 -30.33 -26.34
N THR A 66 17.78 -30.73 -25.14
CA THR A 66 16.91 -31.89 -24.91
C THR A 66 15.71 -31.50 -24.06
N ALA A 67 14.61 -32.25 -24.18
CA ALA A 67 13.43 -32.05 -23.35
C ALA A 67 12.84 -33.41 -22.95
N ARG A 68 12.45 -33.56 -21.68
CA ARG A 68 11.85 -34.81 -21.16
C ARG A 68 10.92 -34.52 -19.99
N LEU A 69 9.91 -35.37 -19.81
CA LEU A 69 9.01 -35.31 -18.66
C LEU A 69 9.70 -35.87 -17.41
N ILE A 70 9.45 -35.26 -16.26
CA ILE A 70 9.99 -35.70 -14.95
C ILE A 70 8.92 -35.67 -13.87
N GLY A 71 9.16 -36.41 -12.78
CA GLY A 71 8.29 -36.44 -11.61
C GLY A 71 7.04 -37.33 -11.77
N PRO A 72 6.18 -37.36 -10.75
CA PRO A 72 4.92 -38.11 -10.81
C PRO A 72 3.89 -37.42 -11.72
N SER A 73 2.85 -38.17 -12.12
CA SER A 73 1.71 -37.64 -12.88
C SER A 73 0.68 -37.00 -11.95
N TYR A 74 0.32 -35.76 -12.26
CA TYR A 74 -0.71 -34.97 -11.59
C TYR A 74 -1.85 -34.65 -12.58
N PRO A 75 -2.95 -35.44 -12.58
CA PRO A 75 -4.07 -35.19 -13.47
C PRO A 75 -4.81 -33.89 -13.09
N GLY A 76 -5.42 -33.23 -14.07
CA GLY A 76 -6.18 -32.00 -13.87
C GLY A 76 -5.73 -30.86 -14.79
N LYS A 77 -6.49 -29.75 -14.76
CA LYS A 77 -6.30 -28.59 -15.65
C LYS A 77 -5.94 -27.33 -14.88
N ASN A 78 -5.11 -26.48 -15.49
CA ASN A 78 -4.64 -25.21 -14.92
C ASN A 78 -4.15 -25.32 -13.47
N LYS A 79 -3.46 -26.42 -13.15
CA LYS A 79 -3.08 -26.79 -11.78
C LYS A 79 -2.18 -25.73 -11.16
N TRP A 80 -1.01 -25.53 -11.76
CA TRP A 80 -0.04 -24.53 -11.34
C TRP A 80 0.23 -23.51 -12.45
N LEU A 81 0.59 -22.30 -12.04
CA LEU A 81 0.99 -21.20 -12.92
C LEU A 81 2.37 -20.71 -12.51
N ARG A 82 3.24 -20.41 -13.49
CA ARG A 82 4.56 -19.76 -13.30
C ARG A 82 5.51 -20.54 -12.37
N GLY A 83 6.79 -20.56 -12.70
CA GLY A 83 7.82 -21.03 -11.78
C GLY A 83 8.54 -19.83 -11.19
N LEU A 84 9.00 -19.96 -9.95
CA LEU A 84 9.91 -18.99 -9.34
C LEU A 84 11.11 -19.73 -8.78
N ARG A 85 12.30 -19.35 -9.24
CA ARG A 85 13.54 -19.85 -8.66
C ARG A 85 13.80 -19.13 -7.35
N ALA A 86 13.81 -19.88 -6.26
CA ALA A 86 14.20 -19.36 -4.95
C ALA A 86 15.73 -19.35 -4.78
N ARG A 87 16.19 -18.79 -3.66
CA ARG A 87 17.62 -18.65 -3.34
C ARG A 87 18.34 -19.98 -3.12
N ASP A 88 17.61 -21.00 -2.71
CA ASP A 88 18.09 -22.38 -2.61
C ASP A 88 18.31 -23.04 -3.98
N GLY A 89 17.96 -22.35 -5.07
CA GLY A 89 18.05 -22.85 -6.43
C GLY A 89 16.85 -23.67 -6.88
N ASN A 90 15.93 -24.01 -5.97
CA ASN A 90 14.74 -24.80 -6.30
C ASN A 90 13.70 -23.96 -7.03
N VAL A 91 12.80 -24.64 -7.75
CA VAL A 91 11.69 -23.99 -8.46
C VAL A 91 10.39 -24.26 -7.74
N TYR A 92 9.65 -23.19 -7.42
CA TYR A 92 8.34 -23.25 -6.77
C TYR A 92 7.26 -22.76 -7.73
N CYS A 93 6.18 -23.54 -7.86
CA CYS A 93 5.12 -23.28 -8.81
C CYS A 93 3.83 -22.86 -8.10
N ILE A 94 3.20 -21.79 -8.57
CA ILE A 94 2.09 -21.16 -7.85
C ILE A 94 0.83 -22.01 -7.98
N PRO A 95 0.15 -22.39 -6.88
CA PRO A 95 -1.16 -23.03 -6.96
C PRO A 95 -2.18 -22.08 -7.61
N CYS A 96 -2.77 -22.54 -8.71
CA CYS A 96 -3.83 -21.82 -9.40
C CYS A 96 -5.16 -22.55 -9.23
N CYS A 97 -5.26 -23.78 -9.71
CA CYS A 97 -6.40 -24.68 -9.45
C CYS A 97 -5.99 -25.97 -8.73
N ALA A 98 -4.70 -26.11 -8.38
CA ALA A 98 -4.22 -27.15 -7.51
C ALA A 98 -4.43 -26.79 -6.04
N ASP A 99 -4.58 -27.80 -5.21
CA ASP A 99 -4.78 -27.66 -3.78
C ASP A 99 -3.47 -27.43 -3.01
N ASP A 100 -2.32 -27.58 -3.66
CA ASP A 100 -1.00 -27.51 -3.05
C ASP A 100 0.02 -26.83 -3.97
N ILE A 101 1.22 -26.55 -3.45
CA ILE A 101 2.33 -25.93 -4.19
C ILE A 101 3.17 -27.04 -4.79
N LEU A 102 3.54 -26.92 -6.08
CA LEU A 102 4.52 -27.83 -6.70
C LEU A 102 5.94 -27.29 -6.52
N LYS A 103 6.85 -28.15 -6.08
CA LYS A 103 8.28 -27.89 -5.92
C LYS A 103 9.08 -28.79 -6.85
N VAL A 104 10.10 -28.22 -7.49
CA VAL A 104 11.20 -28.96 -8.11
C VAL A 104 12.45 -28.74 -7.25
N ASP A 105 12.81 -29.77 -6.49
CA ASP A 105 13.99 -29.81 -5.64
C ASP A 105 15.23 -30.24 -6.44
N LEU A 106 16.25 -29.39 -6.41
CA LEU A 106 17.51 -29.49 -7.14
C LEU A 106 18.71 -29.69 -6.21
N SER A 107 18.48 -29.83 -4.89
CA SER A 107 19.56 -29.98 -3.90
C SER A 107 20.31 -31.32 -4.00
N GLY A 108 19.69 -32.36 -4.56
CA GLY A 108 20.20 -33.73 -4.59
C GLY A 108 20.89 -34.16 -5.89
N GLY A 109 21.26 -33.22 -6.76
CA GLY A 109 21.86 -33.49 -8.07
C GLY A 109 20.83 -33.88 -9.15
N ALA A 110 20.00 -34.90 -8.89
CA ALA A 110 18.86 -35.23 -9.76
C ALA A 110 17.61 -34.45 -9.34
N PRO A 111 16.87 -33.81 -10.28
CA PRO A 111 15.67 -33.04 -9.95
C PRO A 111 14.56 -33.95 -9.43
N ARG A 112 13.98 -33.58 -8.28
CA ARG A 112 12.83 -34.26 -7.66
C ARG A 112 11.61 -33.35 -7.70
N VAL A 113 10.49 -33.88 -8.18
CA VAL A 113 9.22 -33.15 -8.20
C VAL A 113 8.34 -33.67 -7.08
N SER A 114 7.83 -32.76 -6.26
CA SER A 114 6.91 -33.05 -5.17
C SER A 114 5.93 -31.91 -4.99
N THR A 115 4.91 -32.11 -4.16
CA THR A 115 4.00 -31.04 -3.73
C THR A 115 4.02 -30.89 -2.22
N PHE A 116 3.66 -29.71 -1.73
CA PHE A 116 3.57 -29.39 -0.30
C PHE A 116 2.66 -28.18 -0.06
N GLY A 117 2.31 -27.94 1.20
CA GLY A 117 1.31 -26.92 1.56
C GLY A 117 -0.12 -27.37 1.23
N GLY A 118 -1.09 -26.54 1.60
CA GLY A 118 -2.52 -26.86 1.41
C GLY A 118 -3.09 -27.87 2.42
N PRO A 119 -4.25 -28.48 2.12
CA PRO A 119 -5.04 -28.28 0.89
C PRO A 119 -5.66 -26.86 0.81
N TYR A 120 -5.65 -26.28 -0.38
CA TYR A 120 -6.26 -24.99 -0.70
C TYR A 120 -7.48 -25.20 -1.59
N GLU A 121 -8.66 -24.86 -1.08
CA GLU A 121 -9.90 -25.06 -1.85
C GLU A 121 -10.18 -23.90 -2.80
N GLY A 122 -10.37 -24.20 -4.08
CA GLY A 122 -10.92 -23.26 -5.06
C GLY A 122 -10.23 -23.29 -6.42
N LYS A 123 -10.53 -22.28 -7.25
CA LYS A 123 -9.98 -22.17 -8.60
C LYS A 123 -9.49 -20.76 -8.88
N TRP A 124 -8.38 -20.67 -9.60
CA TRP A 124 -7.68 -19.41 -9.91
C TRP A 124 -7.30 -18.66 -8.63
N LEU A 125 -6.79 -19.38 -7.63
CA LEU A 125 -6.52 -18.87 -6.29
C LEU A 125 -5.47 -17.76 -6.32
N TRP A 126 -4.26 -18.08 -6.75
CA TRP A 126 -3.17 -17.12 -6.96
C TRP A 126 -2.72 -17.14 -8.42
N HIS A 127 -2.33 -15.99 -8.97
CA HIS A 127 -2.04 -15.85 -10.40
C HIS A 127 -0.63 -15.33 -10.71
N GLY A 128 -0.06 -14.54 -9.81
CA GLY A 128 1.31 -14.06 -9.88
C GLY A 128 1.99 -14.18 -8.52
N ALA A 129 3.30 -14.19 -8.50
CA ALA A 129 4.07 -14.18 -7.26
C ALA A 129 5.38 -13.42 -7.45
N VAL A 130 5.97 -13.02 -6.33
CA VAL A 130 7.25 -12.30 -6.30
C VAL A 130 8.13 -12.94 -5.24
N LEU A 131 9.38 -13.26 -5.63
CA LEU A 131 10.43 -13.58 -4.69
C LEU A 131 10.93 -12.29 -4.03
N SER A 132 10.81 -12.20 -2.70
CA SER A 132 11.31 -11.06 -1.95
C SER A 132 12.83 -11.15 -1.77
N PRO A 133 13.61 -10.14 -2.18
CA PRO A 133 15.03 -10.09 -1.87
C PRO A 133 15.29 -9.74 -0.39
N VAL A 134 14.27 -9.34 0.37
CA VAL A 134 14.43 -8.97 1.78
C VAL A 134 14.60 -10.21 2.66
N ASN A 135 13.72 -11.19 2.51
CA ASN A 135 13.67 -12.37 3.36
C ASN A 135 13.76 -13.70 2.59
N GLY A 136 13.83 -13.68 1.26
CA GLY A 136 13.90 -14.89 0.43
C GLY A 136 12.58 -15.66 0.31
N CYS A 137 11.48 -15.17 0.89
CA CYS A 137 10.17 -15.77 0.76
C CYS A 137 9.51 -15.39 -0.58
N ILE A 138 8.62 -16.25 -1.06
CA ILE A 138 7.78 -16.01 -2.23
C ILE A 138 6.40 -15.59 -1.76
N TYR A 139 5.88 -14.49 -2.32
CA TYR A 139 4.54 -13.99 -2.00
C TYR A 139 3.65 -14.09 -3.23
N CYS A 140 2.57 -14.85 -3.15
CA CYS A 140 1.63 -15.08 -4.22
C CYS A 140 0.41 -14.14 -4.08
N MET A 141 0.08 -13.44 -5.17
CA MET A 141 -0.98 -12.44 -5.21
C MET A 141 -2.36 -13.12 -5.27
N PRO A 142 -3.27 -12.82 -4.34
CA PRO A 142 -4.60 -13.43 -4.29
C PRO A 142 -5.46 -12.93 -5.45
N CYS A 143 -5.69 -13.80 -6.43
CA CYS A 143 -6.58 -13.54 -7.55
C CYS A 143 -8.03 -13.80 -7.10
N ASN A 144 -8.37 -15.07 -6.87
CA ASN A 144 -9.62 -15.49 -6.22
C ASN A 144 -9.44 -15.96 -4.78
N ALA A 145 -8.20 -16.23 -4.34
CA ALA A 145 -7.94 -16.53 -2.94
C ALA A 145 -8.33 -15.37 -2.03
N LEU A 146 -8.71 -15.67 -0.79
CA LEU A 146 -9.06 -14.66 0.21
C LEU A 146 -7.83 -13.95 0.79
N ARG A 147 -6.66 -14.58 0.75
CA ARG A 147 -5.44 -14.10 1.43
C ARG A 147 -4.20 -14.31 0.58
N VAL A 148 -3.15 -13.53 0.85
CA VAL A 148 -1.82 -13.72 0.25
C VAL A 148 -1.25 -15.05 0.74
N LEU A 149 -0.70 -15.85 -0.17
CA LEU A 149 0.08 -17.03 0.17
C LEU A 149 1.56 -16.65 0.25
N LYS A 150 2.17 -16.89 1.39
CA LYS A 150 3.62 -16.76 1.63
C LYS A 150 4.23 -18.15 1.67
N ILE A 151 5.24 -18.37 0.85
CA ILE A 151 6.03 -19.60 0.80
C ILE A 151 7.43 -19.25 1.30
N ASP A 152 7.93 -20.02 2.26
CA ASP A 152 9.29 -19.91 2.77
C ASP A 152 10.14 -21.08 2.24
N PRO A 153 10.98 -20.85 1.22
CA PRO A 153 11.85 -21.89 0.67
C PRO A 153 12.84 -22.48 1.67
N ALA A 154 13.21 -21.76 2.74
CA ALA A 154 14.17 -22.25 3.72
C ALA A 154 13.61 -23.38 4.60
N THR A 155 12.29 -23.43 4.76
CA THR A 155 11.59 -24.37 5.65
C THR A 155 10.53 -25.20 4.95
N ASP A 156 10.27 -24.94 3.66
CA ASP A 156 9.10 -25.42 2.92
C ASP A 156 7.77 -25.14 3.65
N ALA A 157 7.71 -24.03 4.41
CA ALA A 157 6.49 -23.59 5.05
C ALA A 157 5.62 -22.77 4.09
N ALA A 158 4.31 -22.99 4.14
CA ALA A 158 3.33 -22.26 3.35
C ALA A 158 2.24 -21.67 4.27
N THR A 159 2.11 -20.35 4.30
CA THR A 159 1.24 -19.63 5.23
C THR A 159 0.36 -18.61 4.53
N LEU A 160 -0.88 -18.45 5.00
CA LEU A 160 -1.76 -17.39 4.55
C LEU A 160 -1.58 -16.16 5.44
N ILE A 161 -1.30 -15.00 4.85
CA ILE A 161 -1.02 -13.74 5.56
C ILE A 161 -1.99 -12.62 5.13
N GLY A 162 -2.05 -11.56 5.94
CA GLY A 162 -2.93 -10.41 5.68
C GLY A 162 -4.41 -10.62 6.03
N PRO A 163 -5.26 -9.60 5.82
CA PRO A 163 -6.70 -9.69 6.02
C PRO A 163 -7.38 -10.49 4.91
N VAL A 164 -8.68 -10.75 5.07
CA VAL A 164 -9.53 -11.36 4.03
C VAL A 164 -9.90 -10.32 2.99
N PHE A 165 -9.65 -10.64 1.72
CA PHE A 165 -10.01 -9.83 0.56
C PHE A 165 -11.07 -10.53 -0.28
N GLU A 166 -12.32 -10.11 -0.11
CA GLU A 166 -13.46 -10.65 -0.85
C GLU A 166 -13.44 -10.28 -2.34
N GLY A 167 -14.13 -11.09 -3.14
CA GLY A 167 -14.25 -10.89 -4.58
C GLY A 167 -13.23 -11.67 -5.41
N ARG A 168 -13.39 -11.58 -6.73
CA ARG A 168 -12.69 -12.40 -7.73
C ARG A 168 -11.81 -11.56 -8.63
N GLN A 169 -10.74 -12.19 -9.11
CA GLN A 169 -9.76 -11.61 -10.04
C GLN A 169 -9.19 -10.28 -9.52
N LYS A 170 -8.90 -10.21 -8.21
CA LYS A 170 -8.51 -8.95 -7.57
C LYS A 170 -7.19 -8.43 -8.10
N TRP A 171 -6.14 -9.25 -8.01
CA TRP A 171 -4.79 -8.93 -8.47
C TRP A 171 -4.20 -10.09 -9.28
N TYR A 172 -3.68 -9.80 -10.48
CA TYR A 172 -3.21 -10.82 -11.44
C TYR A 172 -1.69 -11.04 -11.41
N GLY A 173 -0.93 -10.02 -11.02
CA GLY A 173 0.53 -10.04 -10.99
C GLY A 173 1.05 -9.26 -9.81
N GLY A 174 2.24 -9.61 -9.33
CA GLY A 174 2.97 -8.86 -8.32
C GLY A 174 4.26 -8.33 -8.89
N LEU A 175 4.69 -7.14 -8.44
CA LEU A 175 5.99 -6.56 -8.77
C LEU A 175 6.68 -6.09 -7.49
N LEU A 176 8.00 -6.24 -7.44
CA LEU A 176 8.82 -5.65 -6.39
C LEU A 176 8.95 -4.14 -6.67
N GLY A 177 8.57 -3.30 -5.72
CA GLY A 177 8.78 -1.86 -5.81
C GLY A 177 10.27 -1.54 -5.81
N GLY A 178 10.72 -0.74 -6.77
CA GLY A 178 12.14 -0.43 -6.93
C GLY A 178 12.72 0.42 -5.81
N ASN A 179 11.87 1.13 -5.06
CA ASN A 179 12.30 2.16 -4.12
C ASN A 179 12.17 1.80 -2.62
N ASP A 180 11.22 0.93 -2.23
CA ASP A 180 10.99 0.55 -0.82
C ASP A 180 11.13 -0.96 -0.55
N GLY A 181 11.30 -1.77 -1.60
CA GLY A 181 11.39 -3.23 -1.49
C GLY A 181 10.10 -3.90 -1.02
N ARG A 182 8.95 -3.21 -1.11
CA ARG A 182 7.63 -3.83 -0.90
C ARG A 182 7.15 -4.51 -2.18
N ILE A 183 6.18 -5.40 -2.04
CA ILE A 183 5.58 -6.11 -3.15
C ILE A 183 4.20 -5.50 -3.42
N TYR A 184 3.94 -5.22 -4.70
CA TYR A 184 2.73 -4.56 -5.15
C TYR A 184 1.95 -5.47 -6.09
N GLY A 185 0.71 -5.80 -5.71
CA GLY A 185 -0.23 -6.51 -6.58
C GLY A 185 -0.93 -5.54 -7.53
N ILE A 186 -0.86 -5.82 -8.84
CA ILE A 186 -1.51 -5.01 -9.87
C ILE A 186 -3.02 -5.27 -9.86
N PRO A 187 -3.85 -4.24 -9.63
CA PRO A 187 -5.30 -4.40 -9.55
C PRO A 187 -5.87 -4.75 -10.91
N GLN A 188 -6.59 -5.86 -10.99
CA GLN A 188 -7.29 -6.27 -12.21
C GLN A 188 -8.78 -5.90 -12.06
N ASN A 189 -9.46 -6.43 -11.04
CA ASN A 189 -10.81 -6.00 -10.65
C ASN A 189 -10.81 -5.12 -9.39
N ALA A 190 -9.77 -5.20 -8.55
CA ALA A 190 -9.71 -4.41 -7.32
C ALA A 190 -9.70 -2.89 -7.59
N THR A 191 -10.22 -2.11 -6.64
CA THR A 191 -10.19 -0.63 -6.64
C THR A 191 -8.96 -0.06 -5.93
N GLY A 192 -8.00 -0.90 -5.56
CA GLY A 192 -6.74 -0.50 -4.96
C GLY A 192 -5.64 -1.51 -5.26
N ALA A 193 -4.39 -1.05 -5.26
CA ALA A 193 -3.23 -1.93 -5.34
C ALA A 193 -3.04 -2.67 -4.02
N LEU A 194 -2.67 -3.95 -4.08
CA LEU A 194 -2.24 -4.70 -2.91
C LEU A 194 -0.81 -4.30 -2.57
N ILE A 195 -0.51 -4.12 -1.29
CA ILE A 195 0.83 -3.83 -0.79
C ILE A 195 1.18 -4.85 0.28
N ILE A 196 2.35 -5.47 0.13
CA ILE A 196 2.90 -6.42 1.09
C ILE A 196 4.29 -5.92 1.51
N ASP A 197 4.51 -5.76 2.81
CA ASP A 197 5.83 -5.46 3.36
C ASP A 197 6.52 -6.76 3.82
N PRO A 198 7.52 -7.26 3.08
CA PRO A 198 8.17 -8.52 3.44
C PRO A 198 9.01 -8.45 4.73
N ARG A 199 9.22 -7.25 5.31
CA ARG A 199 9.93 -7.08 6.59
C ARG A 199 9.04 -7.42 7.78
N THR A 200 7.74 -7.23 7.65
CA THR A 200 6.75 -7.35 8.74
C THR A 200 5.60 -8.31 8.43
N ASP A 201 5.52 -8.80 7.18
CA ASP A 201 4.37 -9.52 6.62
C ASP A 201 3.05 -8.72 6.70
N GLU A 202 3.13 -7.39 6.82
CA GLU A 202 1.96 -6.53 6.76
C GLU A 202 1.39 -6.52 5.34
N VAL A 203 0.07 -6.68 5.23
CA VAL A 203 -0.64 -6.69 3.95
C VAL A 203 -1.85 -5.76 4.03
N TYR A 204 -1.95 -4.85 3.08
CA TYR A 204 -3.06 -3.91 2.99
C TYR A 204 -3.28 -3.47 1.53
N THR A 205 -4.32 -2.68 1.29
CA THR A 205 -4.58 -2.09 -0.02
C THR A 205 -4.46 -0.57 0.04
N LYS A 206 -4.07 0.04 -1.08
CA LYS A 206 -3.97 1.50 -1.20
C LYS A 206 -4.44 1.97 -2.58
N GLY A 207 -5.06 3.15 -2.59
CA GLY A 207 -5.57 3.81 -3.79
C GLY A 207 -7.10 3.81 -3.84
N SER A 208 -7.63 4.63 -4.75
CA SER A 208 -9.04 4.69 -5.10
C SER A 208 -9.11 4.71 -6.63
N LEU A 209 -8.96 3.52 -7.20
CA LEU A 209 -8.94 3.29 -8.64
C LEU A 209 -10.35 3.03 -9.15
N PRO A 210 -10.62 3.27 -10.44
CA PRO A 210 -11.94 3.04 -11.02
C PRO A 210 -12.48 1.64 -10.78
N GLU A 211 -13.80 1.55 -10.63
CA GLU A 211 -14.53 0.29 -10.70
C GLU A 211 -14.44 -0.32 -12.12
N GLY A 212 -14.99 -1.52 -12.28
CA GLY A 212 -14.89 -2.29 -13.52
C GLY A 212 -13.75 -3.31 -13.48
N GLY A 213 -13.76 -4.19 -14.48
CA GLY A 213 -12.92 -5.38 -14.48
C GLY A 213 -11.88 -5.44 -15.58
N TRP A 214 -10.91 -6.34 -15.41
CA TRP A 214 -9.81 -6.58 -16.36
C TRP A 214 -8.98 -5.32 -16.69
N LYS A 215 -8.86 -4.40 -15.72
CA LYS A 215 -8.25 -3.08 -15.94
C LYS A 215 -6.80 -3.17 -16.39
N TRP A 216 -5.94 -3.74 -15.55
CA TRP A 216 -4.51 -3.92 -15.84
C TRP A 216 -4.15 -5.39 -15.67
N HIS A 217 -3.44 -5.97 -16.65
CA HIS A 217 -3.12 -7.41 -16.64
C HIS A 217 -1.74 -7.72 -16.04
N GLY A 218 -0.88 -6.71 -15.98
CA GLY A 218 0.47 -6.80 -15.45
C GLY A 218 1.11 -5.42 -15.43
N GLY A 219 2.41 -5.37 -15.15
CA GLY A 219 3.16 -4.14 -15.12
C GLY A 219 4.66 -4.38 -15.20
N VAL A 220 5.41 -3.30 -15.17
CA VAL A 220 6.87 -3.30 -15.15
C VAL A 220 7.36 -2.22 -14.20
N VAL A 221 8.51 -2.45 -13.58
CA VAL A 221 9.19 -1.43 -12.78
C VAL A 221 9.97 -0.52 -13.73
N GLY A 222 9.69 0.77 -13.70
CA GLY A 222 10.40 1.77 -14.47
C GLY A 222 11.78 2.07 -13.87
N HIS A 223 12.63 2.74 -14.66
CA HIS A 223 13.96 3.20 -14.22
C HIS A 223 13.94 4.13 -12.99
N ASP A 224 12.79 4.76 -12.71
CA ASP A 224 12.56 5.64 -11.56
C ASP A 224 12.16 4.87 -10.29
N GLY A 225 12.11 3.54 -10.37
CA GLY A 225 11.72 2.61 -9.32
C GLY A 225 10.21 2.47 -9.12
N ASN A 226 9.39 3.24 -9.86
CA ASN A 226 7.94 3.16 -9.78
C ASN A 226 7.40 2.02 -10.64
N ILE A 227 6.17 1.60 -10.35
CA ILE A 227 5.52 0.51 -11.09
C ILE A 227 4.52 1.09 -12.08
N TYR A 228 4.57 0.59 -13.31
CA TYR A 228 3.69 0.99 -14.39
C TYR A 228 2.85 -0.20 -14.85
N GLY A 229 1.54 -0.15 -14.60
CA GLY A 229 0.59 -1.17 -15.00
C GLY A 229 0.13 -0.97 -16.45
N VAL A 230 0.25 -2.03 -17.26
CA VAL A 230 -0.12 -2.02 -18.68
C VAL A 230 -1.64 -2.22 -18.80
N PRO A 231 -2.37 -1.28 -19.43
CA PRO A 231 -3.81 -1.38 -19.56
C PRO A 231 -4.20 -2.57 -20.43
N ASN A 232 -5.25 -3.26 -20.02
CA ASN A 232 -5.94 -4.25 -20.83
C ASN A 232 -7.32 -3.70 -21.22
N HIS A 233 -8.23 -3.54 -20.24
CA HIS A 233 -9.53 -2.86 -20.45
C HIS A 233 -9.59 -1.46 -19.83
N ALA A 234 -8.56 -1.01 -19.12
CA ALA A 234 -8.52 0.36 -18.62
C ALA A 234 -8.17 1.37 -19.73
N ASP A 235 -8.77 2.55 -19.67
CA ASP A 235 -8.46 3.65 -20.61
C ASP A 235 -7.16 4.41 -20.29
N SER A 236 -6.47 4.02 -19.21
CA SER A 236 -5.27 4.70 -18.72
C SER A 236 -4.21 3.74 -18.23
N VAL A 237 -2.94 4.16 -18.35
CA VAL A 237 -1.80 3.47 -17.74
C VAL A 237 -1.83 3.73 -16.23
N LEU A 238 -1.69 2.67 -15.43
CA LEU A 238 -1.54 2.80 -13.99
C LEU A 238 -0.11 3.18 -13.64
N LYS A 239 0.08 4.18 -12.79
CA LYS A 239 1.35 4.42 -12.10
C LYS A 239 1.16 4.20 -10.61
N ILE A 240 2.05 3.42 -10.00
CA ILE A 240 2.16 3.27 -8.55
C ILE A 240 3.49 3.88 -8.13
N ASP A 241 3.41 4.99 -7.40
CA ASP A 241 4.59 5.61 -6.80
C ASP A 241 5.07 4.74 -5.63
N THR A 242 6.26 4.17 -5.77
CA THR A 242 6.93 3.42 -4.72
C THR A 242 7.82 4.40 -3.97
N ALA A 243 7.66 4.47 -2.64
CA ALA A 243 8.34 5.51 -1.86
C ALA A 243 9.86 5.30 -1.95
N ARG A 244 10.61 6.34 -2.34
CA ARG A 244 12.08 6.36 -2.16
C ARG A 244 12.36 6.27 -0.68
N GLY A 245 13.07 5.23 -0.25
CA GLY A 245 13.45 4.97 1.14
C GLY A 245 14.32 6.06 1.82
N GLY A 246 14.29 7.31 1.35
CA GLY A 246 14.87 8.49 1.98
C GLY A 246 13.85 9.41 2.66
N GLU A 247 12.56 9.27 2.40
CA GLU A 247 11.53 9.84 3.28
C GLU A 247 11.02 8.71 4.17
N ALA A 248 11.72 8.49 5.28
CA ALA A 248 10.99 8.27 6.49
C ALA A 248 10.02 9.45 6.58
N SER A 249 8.77 9.24 6.13
CA SER A 249 7.69 9.98 6.73
C SER A 249 7.86 9.66 8.21
N LEU A 250 8.42 10.64 8.93
CA LEU A 250 8.22 10.76 10.37
C LEU A 250 6.71 10.82 10.49
N GLY A 251 6.09 9.64 10.54
CA GLY A 251 4.74 9.44 10.99
C GLY A 251 4.76 9.84 12.45
N LEU A 252 4.79 11.16 12.68
CA LEU A 252 4.22 11.75 13.86
C LEU A 252 2.78 11.23 13.84
N GLY A 253 2.54 10.15 14.57
CA GLY A 253 1.19 9.68 14.88
C GLY A 253 0.53 10.79 15.68
N LEU A 254 -0.02 11.78 14.98
CA LEU A 254 -0.79 12.86 15.56
C LEU A 254 -2.14 12.28 15.94
N SER A 255 -2.23 11.69 17.13
CA SER A 255 -3.51 11.50 17.80
C SER A 255 -3.99 12.86 18.28
N LEU A 256 -4.83 13.51 17.47
CA LEU A 256 -5.54 14.72 17.85
C LEU A 256 -6.71 14.35 18.76
N SER A 257 -6.51 14.36 20.08
CA SER A 257 -7.64 14.42 21.02
C SER A 257 -8.05 15.89 21.17
N ARG A 258 -9.22 16.25 20.61
CA ARG A 258 -9.85 17.55 20.86
C ARG A 258 -10.74 17.43 22.08
N THR A 259 -10.33 17.97 23.21
CA THR A 259 -11.23 18.21 24.34
C THR A 259 -11.63 19.69 24.32
N LEU A 260 -12.86 19.97 23.91
CA LEU A 260 -13.48 21.29 24.09
C LEU A 260 -14.10 21.32 25.49
N ALA A 261 -13.52 22.08 26.41
CA ALA A 261 -14.12 22.34 27.71
C ALA A 261 -14.61 23.79 27.75
N LEU A 262 -15.92 23.96 27.97
CA LEU A 262 -16.55 25.26 28.13
C LEU A 262 -16.80 25.46 29.63
N THR A 263 -16.10 26.42 30.25
CA THR A 263 -16.26 26.71 31.68
C THR A 263 -16.90 28.08 31.84
N LEU A 264 -18.10 28.11 32.41
CA LEU A 264 -18.80 29.35 32.75
C LEU A 264 -18.49 29.70 34.21
N SER A 265 -17.97 30.90 34.46
CA SER A 265 -17.71 31.38 35.82
C SER A 265 -18.41 32.72 36.07
N LEU A 266 -19.13 32.80 37.18
CA LEU A 266 -19.87 33.99 37.63
C LEU A 266 -19.09 34.63 38.79
N GLY A 267 -18.66 35.87 38.60
CA GLY A 267 -17.95 36.65 39.63
C GLY A 267 -18.76 37.87 40.04
N LEU A 268 -19.03 38.02 41.34
CA LEU A 268 -19.62 39.22 41.91
C LEU A 268 -18.50 40.21 42.26
N ARG A 269 -18.45 41.36 41.60
CA ARG A 269 -17.72 42.54 42.09
C ARG A 269 -18.68 43.72 42.16
N ASN A 270 -19.02 44.14 43.37
CA ASN A 270 -19.87 45.31 43.55
C ASN A 270 -19.15 46.59 43.09
N PRO A 271 -19.83 47.55 42.42
CA PRO A 271 -21.28 47.60 42.18
C PRO A 271 -21.72 47.09 40.79
N SER A 272 -20.96 46.25 40.08
CA SER A 272 -21.33 45.78 38.73
C SER A 272 -21.11 44.28 38.52
N LEU A 273 -22.20 43.55 38.24
CA LEU A 273 -22.15 42.16 37.77
C LEU A 273 -21.37 42.07 36.45
N SER A 274 -20.32 41.26 36.41
CA SER A 274 -19.58 40.94 35.19
C SER A 274 -19.72 39.46 34.85
N LEU A 275 -20.20 39.16 33.64
CA LEU A 275 -20.18 37.82 33.05
C LEU A 275 -18.89 37.68 32.23
N SER A 276 -18.09 36.66 32.53
CA SER A 276 -16.93 36.29 31.72
C SER A 276 -17.12 34.90 31.15
N LEU A 277 -17.01 34.79 29.82
CA LEU A 277 -16.98 33.51 29.12
C LEU A 277 -15.53 33.23 28.74
N SER A 278 -15.00 32.07 29.13
CA SER A 278 -13.67 31.62 28.72
C SER A 278 -13.76 30.31 27.96
N LEU A 279 -13.24 30.31 26.73
CA LEU A 279 -13.08 29.12 25.90
C LEU A 279 -11.62 28.68 25.97
N SER A 280 -11.38 27.44 26.38
CA SER A 280 -10.04 26.87 26.45
C SER A 280 -9.91 25.75 25.41
N LEU A 281 -8.93 25.86 24.52
CA LEU A 281 -8.57 24.79 23.59
C LEU A 281 -7.21 24.23 24.01
N SER A 282 -7.19 22.97 24.46
CA SER A 282 -5.95 22.28 24.83
C SER A 282 -5.56 21.31 23.74
N LEU A 283 -4.35 21.47 23.19
CA LEU A 283 -3.72 20.56 22.25
C LEU A 283 -2.64 19.77 22.99
N THR A 284 -2.73 18.45 23.02
CA THR A 284 -1.68 17.60 23.62
C THR A 284 -1.07 16.72 22.54
N LEU A 285 0.22 16.92 22.25
CA LEU A 285 1.01 16.03 21.40
C LEU A 285 1.69 14.97 22.27
N ARG A 286 1.55 13.70 21.88
CA ARG A 286 2.42 12.61 22.33
C ARG A 286 3.26 12.12 21.17
N TYR A 287 4.55 11.92 21.39
CA TYR A 287 5.45 11.39 20.38
C TYR A 287 6.46 10.43 21.01
N ARG A 288 7.07 9.59 20.17
CA ARG A 288 8.05 8.57 20.57
C ARG A 288 9.23 8.60 19.61
N HIS A 289 10.44 8.78 20.14
CA HIS A 289 11.68 8.65 19.36
C HIS A 289 12.05 7.17 19.18
N SER A 290 12.61 6.83 18.01
CA SER A 290 13.04 5.47 17.65
C SER A 290 14.11 4.86 18.57
N ALA A 291 14.82 5.68 19.36
CA ALA A 291 15.85 5.24 20.31
C ALA A 291 15.39 5.19 21.78
N GLY A 292 14.12 5.50 22.10
CA GLY A 292 13.62 5.64 23.48
C GLY A 292 12.52 4.63 23.87
N ARG A 293 12.55 4.16 25.13
CA ARG A 293 11.51 3.29 25.73
C ARG A 293 10.33 4.06 26.37
N SER A 294 10.41 5.39 26.50
CA SER A 294 9.37 6.22 27.13
C SER A 294 8.69 7.17 26.14
N TRP A 295 7.42 7.50 26.42
CA TRP A 295 6.62 8.45 25.65
C TRP A 295 6.88 9.87 26.17
N ALA A 296 7.13 10.82 25.27
CA ALA A 296 7.21 12.24 25.60
C ALA A 296 5.87 12.93 25.29
N THR A 297 5.46 13.87 26.14
CA THR A 297 4.20 14.60 26.00
C THR A 297 4.46 16.10 26.06
N THR A 298 3.87 16.86 25.15
CA THR A 298 3.88 18.33 25.18
C THR A 298 2.47 18.84 25.00
N SER A 299 2.03 19.73 25.88
CA SER A 299 0.69 20.32 25.82
C SER A 299 0.79 21.83 25.63
N ALA A 300 -0.05 22.37 24.75
CA ALA A 300 -0.26 23.80 24.58
C ALA A 300 -1.75 24.11 24.79
N THR A 301 -2.04 25.07 25.66
CA THR A 301 -3.41 25.51 25.94
C THR A 301 -3.58 26.94 25.45
N LEU A 302 -4.57 27.16 24.61
CA LEU A 302 -4.95 28.49 24.15
C LEU A 302 -6.26 28.87 24.84
N THR A 303 -6.24 29.93 25.64
CA THR A 303 -7.41 30.42 26.36
C THR A 303 -7.81 31.76 25.81
N ALA A 304 -9.04 31.87 25.32
CA ALA A 304 -9.65 33.14 24.93
C ALA A 304 -10.75 33.47 25.94
N SER A 305 -10.69 34.65 26.54
CA SER A 305 -11.74 35.17 27.42
C SER A 305 -12.30 36.47 26.88
N THR A 306 -13.61 36.63 27.04
CA THR A 306 -14.31 37.90 26.83
C THR A 306 -15.04 38.27 28.11
N SER A 307 -14.91 39.53 28.52
CA SER A 307 -15.66 40.10 29.65
C SER A 307 -16.46 41.30 29.17
N THR A 308 -17.75 41.31 29.49
CA THR A 308 -18.62 42.48 29.26
C THR A 308 -18.97 43.11 30.60
N SER A 309 -18.77 44.43 30.70
CA SER A 309 -19.18 45.24 31.85
C SER A 309 -20.28 46.19 31.39
N ALA A 310 -21.45 46.16 32.04
CA ALA A 310 -22.53 47.12 31.79
C ALA A 310 -22.45 48.26 32.80
N LEU A 311 -22.19 49.48 32.32
CA LEU A 311 -22.30 50.72 33.11
C LEU A 311 -23.68 51.35 32.85
N TRP A 312 -24.50 51.49 33.89
CA TRP A 312 -25.76 52.20 33.81
C TRP A 312 -25.55 53.71 34.08
N TRP A 313 -25.92 54.57 33.14
CA TRP A 313 -26.09 56.01 33.39
C TRP A 313 -27.58 56.34 33.40
N VAL A 314 -28.06 57.02 34.43
CA VAL A 314 -29.40 57.63 34.48
C VAL A 314 -29.25 59.08 34.05
N THR A 315 -29.83 59.47 32.91
CA THR A 315 -29.97 60.88 32.52
C THR A 315 -31.44 61.26 32.44
N THR A 316 -31.85 62.19 33.31
CA THR A 316 -33.11 62.92 33.30
C THR A 316 -33.21 63.83 32.07
N VAL A 317 -34.39 63.90 31.44
CA VAL A 317 -34.68 64.76 30.26
C VAL A 317 -35.61 65.90 30.68
N PRO A 318 -35.40 67.16 30.24
CA PRO A 318 -36.47 68.15 30.17
C PRO A 318 -36.95 68.44 28.72
N PHE A 319 -38.23 68.79 28.64
CA PHE A 319 -39.07 69.11 27.49
C PHE A 319 -38.70 70.43 26.75
N GLY A 320 -39.02 70.52 25.44
CA GLY A 320 -39.01 71.78 24.67
C GLY A 320 -39.67 71.64 23.27
N ALA A 321 -40.46 72.64 22.83
CA ALA A 321 -41.60 72.53 21.91
C ALA A 321 -41.39 72.74 20.39
N CYS A 322 -42.33 72.15 19.63
CA CYS A 322 -42.97 72.48 18.33
C CYS A 322 -42.49 73.63 17.41
N ARG A 323 -42.42 73.35 16.09
CA ARG A 323 -43.17 74.09 15.03
C ARG A 323 -43.29 73.29 13.72
N ALA A 324 -44.35 73.58 12.97
CA ALA A 324 -45.00 72.77 11.94
C ALA A 324 -44.68 73.14 10.48
N MET A 325 -44.83 72.21 9.52
CA MET A 325 -45.72 72.38 8.34
C MET A 325 -45.91 71.14 7.43
N ARG A 326 -47.18 70.94 7.05
CA ARG A 326 -47.88 70.25 5.92
C ARG A 326 -47.03 69.74 4.72
N ARG A 327 -47.37 68.71 3.91
CA ARG A 327 -48.63 68.01 3.52
C ARG A 327 -48.27 66.80 2.61
N ARG A 328 -49.08 65.70 2.66
CA ARG A 328 -49.36 64.63 1.64
C ARG A 328 -48.15 63.83 1.08
N SER A 329 -48.16 62.51 0.85
CA SER A 329 -49.20 61.46 0.78
C SER A 329 -48.55 60.06 0.86
N SER A 330 -49.35 59.09 1.35
CA SER A 330 -49.33 57.62 1.12
C SER A 330 -48.10 56.76 1.47
N ARG A 331 -48.25 56.09 2.63
CA ARG A 331 -47.81 54.74 3.09
C ARG A 331 -47.38 53.78 1.96
N SER A 332 -46.33 52.94 2.09
CA SER A 332 -46.03 52.05 3.22
C SER A 332 -44.51 51.76 3.40
N CYS A 333 -43.98 52.06 4.60
CA CYS A 333 -42.73 51.49 5.12
C CYS A 333 -43.01 50.99 6.56
N GLN A 334 -42.63 49.75 6.85
CA GLN A 334 -42.62 49.24 8.23
C GLN A 334 -41.35 49.70 8.96
N PRO A 335 -41.43 50.19 10.22
CA PRO A 335 -40.24 50.53 10.99
C PRO A 335 -39.71 49.33 11.79
N ARG A 336 -38.45 48.97 11.53
CA ARG A 336 -37.63 48.17 12.46
C ARG A 336 -37.25 49.04 13.66
N LYS A 337 -37.56 48.59 14.88
CA LYS A 337 -36.95 49.13 16.11
C LYS A 337 -35.46 48.77 16.12
N LYS A 338 -34.57 49.76 16.10
CA LYS A 338 -33.15 49.60 16.47
C LYS A 338 -32.96 50.18 17.88
N LEU A 339 -32.79 49.31 18.87
CA LEU A 339 -32.04 49.65 20.07
C LEU A 339 -30.56 49.56 19.69
N GLY A 340 -29.82 50.66 19.80
CA GLY A 340 -28.36 50.63 19.72
C GLY A 340 -27.78 50.50 21.13
N SER A 341 -27.20 49.35 21.46
CA SER A 341 -26.21 49.24 22.53
C SER A 341 -24.82 49.26 21.90
N TRP A 342 -23.92 50.07 22.44
CA TRP A 342 -22.49 49.99 22.11
C TRP A 342 -21.81 49.15 23.18
N ALA A 343 -21.48 47.91 22.84
CA ALA A 343 -20.59 47.07 23.64
C ALA A 343 -19.17 47.20 23.09
N GLN A 344 -18.24 47.72 23.88
CA GLN A 344 -16.82 47.66 23.56
C GLN A 344 -16.28 46.33 24.09
N ALA A 345 -15.97 45.40 23.18
CA ALA A 345 -15.29 44.15 23.51
C ALA A 345 -13.79 44.32 23.28
N SER A 346 -12.98 44.25 24.33
CA SER A 346 -11.52 44.13 24.21
C SER A 346 -11.12 42.68 24.48
N GLY A 347 -10.53 42.01 23.48
CA GLY A 347 -9.99 40.66 23.62
C GLY A 347 -8.46 40.69 23.77
N THR A 348 -7.92 39.91 24.69
CA THR A 348 -6.47 39.67 24.80
C THR A 348 -6.19 38.18 24.69
N ALA A 349 -5.34 37.78 23.75
CA ALA A 349 -4.83 36.42 23.64
C ALA A 349 -3.46 36.31 24.34
N ARG A 350 -3.29 35.32 25.23
CA ARG A 350 -2.00 34.97 25.84
C ARG A 350 -1.61 33.56 25.44
N ILE A 351 -0.37 33.40 24.99
CA ILE A 351 0.25 32.11 24.70
C ILE A 351 1.30 31.86 25.78
N SER A 352 1.23 30.73 26.49
CA SER A 352 2.28 30.29 27.41
C SER A 352 2.62 28.83 27.13
N GLY A 353 3.88 28.56 26.76
CA GLY A 353 4.44 27.21 26.65
C GLY A 353 5.39 26.92 27.81
N ARG A 354 5.41 25.67 28.29
CA ARG A 354 6.38 25.18 29.27
C ARG A 354 7.11 23.97 28.68
N THR A 355 8.42 24.04 28.64
CA THR A 355 9.32 22.94 28.26
C THR A 355 10.13 22.56 29.49
N ASP A 356 9.97 21.34 30.00
CA ASP A 356 10.74 20.86 31.15
C ASP A 356 11.87 19.91 30.69
N PHE A 357 13.13 20.37 30.88
CA PHE A 357 14.41 19.63 31.06
C PHE A 357 14.95 18.74 29.91
N TRP A 358 16.21 18.83 29.41
CA TRP A 358 17.54 19.04 30.04
C TRP A 358 18.50 19.90 29.19
N GLU A 359 19.06 20.94 29.81
CA GLU A 359 20.49 21.30 29.72
C GLU A 359 21.25 20.41 30.72
N ARG A 360 22.48 19.98 30.39
CA ARG A 360 23.43 19.11 31.13
C ARG A 360 23.50 17.63 30.73
N THR A 361 23.75 17.34 29.45
CA THR A 361 24.59 16.18 29.05
C THR A 361 25.39 16.51 27.79
N ILE A 362 25.98 17.71 27.71
CA ILE A 362 26.97 18.08 26.69
C ILE A 362 28.21 18.59 27.45
N ALA A 363 28.89 17.68 28.14
CA ALA A 363 30.18 17.95 28.77
C ALA A 363 31.09 16.72 28.93
N SER A 364 30.75 15.54 28.38
CA SER A 364 31.61 14.34 28.50
C SER A 364 31.82 13.52 27.23
N MET A 365 31.42 13.99 26.05
CA MET A 365 31.71 13.32 24.76
C MET A 365 32.53 14.17 23.78
N GLY A 366 33.30 15.13 24.31
CA GLY A 366 34.31 15.87 23.55
C GLY A 366 35.71 15.32 23.80
N SER A 367 36.02 14.12 23.31
CA SER A 367 37.41 13.63 23.15
C SER A 367 37.40 12.17 22.66
N ARG A 368 37.53 11.98 21.34
CA ARG A 368 38.28 10.91 20.65
C ARG A 368 37.79 10.80 19.20
N TYR A 369 38.24 11.72 18.37
CA TYR A 369 38.50 11.42 16.97
C TYR A 369 39.99 11.66 16.74
N GLY A 370 40.74 10.57 16.88
CA GLY A 370 42.14 10.46 16.46
C GLY A 370 42.20 10.20 14.96
N ARG A 371 43.10 10.93 14.31
CA ARG A 371 43.48 10.95 12.90
C ARG A 371 43.90 9.57 12.33
N THR A 372 43.40 9.28 11.11
CA THR A 372 44.05 8.77 9.85
C THR A 372 45.01 7.55 9.90
N PRO A 373 45.21 6.80 8.78
CA PRO A 373 44.88 7.08 7.37
C PRO A 373 43.75 6.24 6.77
#